data_AF-A0A9P4GBD2-F1
#
_entry.id   AF-A0A9P4GBD2-F1
#
_cell.length_a   1.000
_cell.length_b   1.000
_cell.length_c   1.000
_cell.angle_alpha   90.00
_cell.angle_beta   90.00
_cell.angle_gamma   90.00
#
_symmetry.space_group_name_H-M   'P 1'
#
loop_
_entity.id
_entity.type
_entity.pdbx_description
1 polymer ?
#
loop_
_entity_poly.entity_id
_entity_poly.type
_entity_poly.pdbx_seq_one_letter_code
_entity_poly.pdbx_strand_id
1 'polypeptide(L)'
;MSLFVGSIPTAAITTDSGRSDILPTYEDIRKAHQPIGPTRDAQRLQWTLEGPLSSAIRVMEDTYYTSQTPSAPYFDKATATWSPVSQSALTEPKISSVNVCVEQLQEWETQWLEFHFDHTEAGDHNEGNDEVRYGMLPDFDPETDEDEESHEHLLRCCGGERPRGKAVSLLVKATGEFLTIHDYVSAVHPWLMSLREDLLQAAGDLLDNIPLPSDAKLMVNFLGNHVWVIEEWEWRKMNGKEGHLRLAKVLDYKSKSNENFYC
;
A
#
# COMPACT_ATOMS: atom_id res chain seq x y z
N MET A 1 40.68 -73.34 1.83
CA MET A 1 41.33 -72.12 1.32
C MET A 1 40.31 -71.39 0.45
N SER A 2 39.15 -71.01 0.98
CA SER A 2 38.82 -69.76 1.71
C SER A 2 39.11 -68.49 0.91
N LEU A 3 38.07 -68.06 0.20
CA LEU A 3 37.88 -66.78 -0.48
C LEU A 3 37.62 -65.68 0.56
N PHE A 4 38.31 -64.56 0.46
CA PHE A 4 37.93 -63.31 1.15
C PHE A 4 37.46 -62.30 0.11
N VAL A 5 36.15 -62.06 0.12
CA VAL A 5 35.49 -60.94 -0.55
C VAL A 5 35.39 -59.82 0.48
N GLY A 6 36.17 -58.75 0.29
CA GLY A 6 36.10 -57.55 1.13
C GLY A 6 34.92 -56.68 0.73
N SER A 7 33.98 -56.49 1.66
CA SER A 7 32.80 -55.64 1.51
C SER A 7 33.17 -54.16 1.48
N ILE A 8 32.57 -53.42 0.55
CA ILE A 8 32.56 -51.95 0.52
C ILE A 8 31.42 -51.49 1.44
N PRO A 9 31.64 -50.60 2.42
CA PRO A 9 30.56 -50.09 3.24
C PRO A 9 29.69 -49.13 2.43
N THR A 10 28.41 -49.48 2.32
CA THR A 10 27.32 -48.64 1.81
C THR A 10 27.22 -47.39 2.70
N ALA A 11 27.60 -46.23 2.15
CA ALA A 11 27.25 -44.95 2.75
C ALA A 11 25.73 -44.78 2.66
N ALA A 12 25.07 -44.70 3.82
CA ALA A 12 23.69 -44.32 3.91
C ALA A 12 23.51 -42.91 3.32
N ILE A 13 22.71 -42.82 2.26
CA ILE A 13 22.17 -41.54 1.80
C ILE A 13 21.18 -41.12 2.86
N THR A 14 21.63 -40.28 3.78
CA THR A 14 20.74 -39.50 4.64
C THR A 14 20.03 -38.53 3.72
N THR A 15 18.82 -38.88 3.30
CA THR A 15 17.88 -37.92 2.73
C THR A 15 17.59 -36.89 3.80
N ASP A 16 18.19 -35.71 3.65
CA ASP A 16 17.86 -34.50 4.39
C ASP A 16 16.43 -34.08 4.01
N SER A 17 15.46 -34.69 4.68
CA SER A 17 14.06 -34.30 4.65
C SER A 17 13.87 -33.31 5.80
N GLY A 18 13.98 -32.02 5.50
CA GLY A 18 13.92 -31.02 6.56
C GLY A 18 14.08 -29.55 6.17
N ARG A 19 13.80 -29.15 4.93
CA ARG A 19 13.55 -27.72 4.67
C ARG A 19 12.06 -27.50 4.81
N SER A 20 11.64 -26.96 5.96
CA SER A 20 10.32 -26.34 6.04
C SER A 20 10.27 -25.24 4.99
N ASP A 21 9.47 -25.42 3.94
CA ASP A 21 9.25 -24.43 2.89
C ASP A 21 8.44 -23.26 3.46
N ILE A 22 9.05 -22.49 4.34
CA ILE A 22 8.50 -21.21 4.81
C ILE A 22 8.60 -20.26 3.61
N LEU A 23 7.46 -19.87 3.06
CA LEU A 23 7.43 -18.84 2.04
C LEU A 23 7.99 -17.53 2.59
N PRO A 24 8.77 -16.79 1.78
CA PRO A 24 9.33 -15.50 2.19
C PRO A 24 8.22 -14.49 2.46
N THR A 25 8.50 -13.45 3.24
CA THR A 25 7.61 -12.28 3.32
C THR A 25 7.81 -11.39 2.09
N TYR A 26 6.91 -10.45 1.87
CA TYR A 26 7.08 -9.40 0.86
C TYR A 26 8.41 -8.65 1.04
N GLU A 27 8.73 -8.31 2.29
CA GLU A 27 9.94 -7.56 2.66
C GLU A 27 11.21 -8.37 2.43
N ASP A 28 11.19 -9.69 2.64
CA ASP A 28 12.31 -10.57 2.33
C ASP A 28 12.65 -10.53 0.83
N ILE A 29 11.63 -10.61 -0.02
CA ILE A 29 11.80 -10.56 -1.48
C ILE A 29 12.31 -9.18 -1.91
N ARG A 30 11.75 -8.11 -1.33
CA ARG A 30 12.19 -6.73 -1.59
C ARG A 30 13.65 -6.52 -1.20
N LYS A 31 14.07 -6.96 0.00
CA LYS A 31 15.47 -6.89 0.47
C LYS A 31 16.42 -7.69 -0.42
N ALA A 32 15.94 -8.81 -0.97
CA ALA A 32 16.67 -9.61 -1.93
C ALA A 32 16.71 -8.99 -3.36
N HIS A 33 16.09 -7.82 -3.57
CA HIS A 33 15.98 -7.15 -4.86
C HIS A 33 15.36 -8.04 -5.95
N GLN A 34 14.46 -8.92 -5.55
CA GLN A 34 13.76 -9.81 -6.45
C GLN A 34 12.44 -9.16 -6.93
N PRO A 35 12.01 -9.44 -8.18
CA PRO A 35 10.76 -8.91 -8.68
C PRO A 35 9.59 -9.52 -7.90
N ILE A 36 8.70 -8.64 -7.45
CA ILE A 36 7.42 -9.01 -6.84
C ILE A 36 6.35 -8.08 -7.35
N GLY A 37 5.18 -8.63 -7.68
CA GLY A 37 4.04 -7.85 -8.11
C GLY A 37 2.73 -8.55 -7.83
N PRO A 38 1.60 -7.81 -7.89
CA PRO A 38 0.29 -8.41 -7.74
C PRO A 38 0.01 -9.41 -8.86
N THR A 39 -0.67 -10.50 -8.55
CA THR A 39 -1.11 -11.46 -9.56
C THR A 39 -2.15 -10.84 -10.49
N ARG A 40 -2.36 -11.45 -11.67
CA ARG A 40 -3.39 -11.01 -12.61
C ARG A 40 -4.78 -10.97 -11.96
N ASP A 41 -5.09 -11.94 -11.10
CA ASP A 41 -6.35 -12.00 -10.38
C ASP A 41 -6.51 -10.86 -9.37
N ALA A 42 -5.43 -10.51 -8.68
CA ALA A 42 -5.42 -9.38 -7.76
C ALA A 42 -5.62 -8.06 -8.53
N GLN A 43 -4.96 -7.89 -9.69
CA GLN A 43 -5.10 -6.69 -10.53
C GLN A 43 -6.53 -6.48 -11.08
N ARG A 44 -7.38 -7.50 -11.07
CA ARG A 44 -8.77 -7.43 -11.55
C ARG A 44 -9.75 -6.92 -10.50
N LEU A 45 -9.30 -6.63 -9.29
CA LEU A 45 -10.18 -6.14 -8.23
C LEU A 45 -10.55 -4.67 -8.47
N GLN A 46 -11.84 -4.42 -8.66
CA GLN A 46 -12.43 -3.09 -8.57
C GLN A 46 -12.98 -2.91 -7.16
N TRP A 47 -12.32 -2.08 -6.36
CA TRP A 47 -12.55 -2.04 -4.91
C TRP A 47 -12.94 -0.65 -4.42
N THR A 48 -14.22 -0.47 -4.08
CA THR A 48 -14.76 0.74 -3.43
C THR A 48 -14.46 0.72 -1.93
N LEU A 49 -14.06 1.86 -1.37
CA LEU A 49 -13.97 2.01 0.08
C LEU A 49 -15.34 2.43 0.67
N GLU A 50 -16.35 1.59 0.46
CA GLU A 50 -17.73 1.83 0.91
C GLU A 50 -18.44 0.54 1.30
N GLY A 51 -19.22 0.62 2.38
CA GLY A 51 -20.04 -0.50 2.85
C GLY A 51 -19.21 -1.69 3.37
N PRO A 52 -19.84 -2.86 3.53
CA PRO A 52 -19.14 -4.08 3.93
C PRO A 52 -18.38 -4.71 2.75
N LEU A 53 -17.35 -5.52 3.06
CA LEU A 53 -16.53 -6.23 2.08
C LEU A 53 -17.36 -7.01 1.03
N SER A 54 -18.47 -7.63 1.46
CA SER A 54 -19.39 -8.38 0.59
C SER A 54 -20.01 -7.59 -0.57
N SER A 55 -19.94 -6.25 -0.54
CA SER A 55 -20.41 -5.36 -1.60
C SER A 55 -19.34 -4.41 -2.14
N ALA A 56 -18.23 -4.27 -1.42
CA ALA A 56 -17.17 -3.31 -1.72
C ALA A 56 -16.31 -3.69 -2.93
N ILE A 57 -16.28 -4.97 -3.31
CA ILE A 57 -15.39 -5.47 -4.35
C ILE A 57 -16.17 -6.12 -5.49
N ARG A 58 -15.74 -5.78 -6.71
CA ARG A 58 -16.14 -6.43 -7.95
C ARG A 58 -14.90 -6.97 -8.66
N VAL A 59 -15.08 -7.99 -9.48
CA VAL A 59 -14.02 -8.65 -10.24
C VAL A 59 -14.21 -8.31 -11.71
N MET A 60 -13.25 -7.57 -12.27
CA MET A 60 -13.22 -7.23 -13.69
C MET A 60 -12.87 -8.46 -14.54
N GLU A 61 -13.27 -8.45 -15.82
CA GLU A 61 -12.89 -9.52 -16.75
C GLU A 61 -11.39 -9.50 -17.08
N ASP A 62 -10.83 -8.30 -17.26
CA ASP A 62 -9.40 -8.08 -17.55
C ASP A 62 -8.75 -7.14 -16.51
N THR A 63 -7.43 -6.96 -16.59
CA THR A 63 -6.64 -6.16 -15.62
C THR A 63 -6.77 -4.66 -15.81
N TYR A 64 -7.40 -4.20 -16.88
CA TYR A 64 -7.69 -2.80 -17.13
C TYR A 64 -9.18 -2.54 -17.09
N TYR A 65 -9.54 -1.42 -16.49
CA TYR A 65 -10.90 -0.93 -16.44
C TYR A 65 -11.43 -0.60 -17.84
N THR A 66 -12.61 -1.12 -18.16
CA THR A 66 -13.40 -0.70 -19.33
C THR A 66 -14.85 -0.46 -18.91
N SER A 67 -15.45 0.62 -19.38
CA SER A 67 -16.85 0.94 -19.07
C SER A 67 -17.86 0.01 -19.74
N GLN A 68 -17.41 -0.81 -20.69
CA GLN A 68 -18.26 -1.65 -21.54
C GLN A 68 -18.48 -3.06 -20.96
N THR A 69 -17.57 -3.55 -20.12
CA THR A 69 -17.63 -4.91 -19.59
C THR A 69 -18.10 -4.90 -18.14
N PRO A 70 -19.25 -5.53 -17.82
CA PRO A 70 -19.73 -5.59 -16.45
C PRO A 70 -18.79 -6.44 -15.59
N SER A 71 -18.51 -5.96 -14.38
CA SER A 71 -17.70 -6.70 -13.39
C SER A 71 -18.58 -7.66 -12.59
N ALA A 72 -18.07 -8.86 -12.34
CA ALA A 72 -18.71 -9.87 -11.52
C ALA A 72 -18.64 -9.51 -10.01
N PRO A 73 -19.58 -9.97 -9.17
CA PRO A 73 -19.50 -9.74 -7.74
C PRO A 73 -18.34 -10.54 -7.11
N TYR A 74 -17.63 -9.95 -6.14
CA TYR A 74 -16.64 -10.68 -5.35
C TYR A 74 -17.29 -11.64 -4.34
N PHE A 75 -18.48 -11.31 -3.85
CA PHE A 75 -19.32 -12.16 -3.01
C PHE A 75 -20.69 -12.33 -3.65
N ASP A 76 -21.08 -13.57 -3.92
CA ASP A 76 -22.42 -13.89 -4.40
C ASP A 76 -23.38 -14.05 -3.22
N LYS A 77 -24.29 -13.09 -3.09
CA LYS A 77 -25.33 -13.09 -2.04
C LYS A 77 -26.35 -14.22 -2.21
N ALA A 78 -26.60 -14.70 -3.42
CA ALA A 78 -27.59 -15.74 -3.67
C ALA A 78 -27.10 -17.11 -3.18
N THR A 79 -25.82 -17.38 -3.36
CA THR A 79 -25.18 -18.64 -2.94
C THR A 79 -24.41 -18.51 -1.62
N ALA A 80 -24.25 -17.29 -1.10
CA ALA A 80 -23.41 -16.96 0.04
C ALA A 80 -21.96 -17.45 -0.11
N THR A 81 -21.41 -17.32 -1.33
CA THR A 81 -20.06 -17.79 -1.66
C THR A 81 -19.15 -16.67 -2.14
N TRP A 82 -17.86 -16.79 -1.85
CA TRP A 82 -16.83 -15.90 -2.39
C TRP A 82 -16.43 -16.34 -3.80
N SER A 83 -16.06 -15.37 -4.64
CA SER A 83 -15.52 -15.61 -5.97
C SER A 83 -14.29 -16.53 -5.90
N PRO A 84 -14.04 -17.40 -6.90
CA PRO A 84 -12.82 -18.22 -6.96
C PRO A 84 -11.52 -17.39 -6.83
N VAL A 85 -11.54 -16.15 -7.32
CA VAL A 85 -10.42 -15.18 -7.20
C VAL A 85 -10.03 -14.93 -5.74
N SER A 86 -10.95 -15.10 -4.78
CA SER A 86 -10.66 -14.94 -3.35
C SER A 86 -9.53 -15.88 -2.87
N GLN A 87 -9.40 -17.07 -3.46
CA GLN A 87 -8.41 -18.08 -3.09
C GLN A 87 -7.10 -17.97 -3.88
N SER A 88 -7.03 -17.09 -4.88
CA SER A 88 -5.81 -16.85 -5.65
C SER A 88 -4.75 -16.16 -4.78
N ALA A 89 -3.48 -16.39 -5.11
CA ALA A 89 -2.38 -15.70 -4.46
C ALA A 89 -2.44 -14.19 -4.70
N LEU A 90 -2.09 -13.40 -3.69
CA LEU A 90 -2.04 -11.95 -3.82
C LEU A 90 -0.92 -11.51 -4.78
N THR A 91 0.27 -12.10 -4.64
CA THR A 91 1.48 -11.73 -5.39
C THR A 91 2.10 -12.91 -6.13
N GLU A 92 2.92 -12.58 -7.12
CA GLU A 92 3.90 -13.47 -7.73
C GLU A 92 5.32 -12.90 -7.48
N PRO A 93 6.23 -13.64 -6.82
CA PRO A 93 6.00 -14.96 -6.23
C PRO A 93 5.11 -14.91 -4.99
N LYS A 94 4.63 -16.09 -4.56
CA LYS A 94 3.80 -16.26 -3.36
C LYS A 94 4.58 -15.88 -2.09
N ILE A 95 3.88 -15.24 -1.16
CA ILE A 95 4.43 -14.76 0.11
C ILE A 95 3.64 -15.26 1.31
N SER A 96 4.26 -15.26 2.48
CA SER A 96 3.61 -15.60 3.76
C SER A 96 2.99 -14.39 4.47
N SER A 97 3.50 -13.18 4.24
CA SER A 97 2.96 -11.94 4.82
C SER A 97 3.43 -10.70 4.05
N VAL A 98 2.74 -9.57 4.28
CA VAL A 98 3.10 -8.24 3.77
C VAL A 98 2.75 -7.18 4.82
N ASN A 99 3.60 -6.17 4.98
CA ASN A 99 3.27 -4.96 5.72
C ASN A 99 2.68 -3.90 4.77
N VAL A 100 1.38 -3.64 4.90
CA VAL A 100 0.65 -2.72 4.03
C VAL A 100 0.74 -1.31 4.56
N CYS A 101 1.09 -0.34 3.73
CA CYS A 101 1.02 1.09 4.06
C CYS A 101 0.06 1.83 3.13
N VAL A 102 -0.48 2.95 3.61
CA VAL A 102 -1.30 3.87 2.80
C VAL A 102 -0.40 5.01 2.34
N GLU A 103 -0.09 5.05 1.05
CA GLU A 103 0.95 5.97 0.56
C GLU A 103 0.58 7.42 0.82
N GLN A 104 -0.68 7.79 0.62
CA GLN A 104 -1.11 9.17 0.86
C GLN A 104 -0.93 9.60 2.31
N LEU A 105 -1.03 8.69 3.27
CA LEU A 105 -0.82 9.01 4.68
C LEU A 105 0.66 8.99 5.07
N GLN A 106 1.50 8.26 4.35
CA GLN A 106 2.96 8.28 4.53
C GLN A 106 3.55 9.60 4.02
N GLU A 107 3.05 10.09 2.87
CA GLU A 107 3.56 11.31 2.24
C GLU A 107 2.81 12.59 2.68
N TRP A 108 1.72 12.47 3.45
CA TRP A 108 0.83 13.59 3.73
C TRP A 108 1.55 14.78 4.34
N GLU A 109 2.39 14.55 5.35
CA GLU A 109 3.13 15.60 6.03
C GLU A 109 4.15 16.29 5.12
N THR A 110 4.93 15.50 4.37
CA THR A 110 5.89 16.03 3.41
C THR A 110 5.20 16.87 2.35
N GLN A 111 4.13 16.36 1.73
CA GLN A 111 3.37 17.12 0.73
C GLN A 111 2.73 18.37 1.33
N TRP A 112 2.19 18.27 2.54
CA TRP A 112 1.63 19.42 3.24
C TRP A 112 2.69 20.52 3.44
N LEU A 113 3.90 20.17 3.88
CA LEU A 113 5.01 21.11 4.02
C LEU A 113 5.43 21.71 2.67
N GLU A 114 5.48 20.92 1.60
CA GLU A 114 5.80 21.41 0.24
C GLU A 114 4.77 22.44 -0.25
N PHE A 115 3.47 22.19 -0.06
CA PHE A 115 2.41 23.13 -0.45
C PHE A 115 2.38 24.40 0.42
N HIS A 116 2.88 24.31 1.66
CA HIS A 116 2.93 25.42 2.61
C HIS A 116 4.35 25.97 2.81
N PHE A 117 5.25 25.75 1.86
CA PHE A 117 6.67 26.14 1.95
C PHE A 117 6.86 27.63 2.29
N ASP A 118 6.02 28.52 1.76
CA ASP A 118 6.11 29.96 2.05
C ASP A 118 5.80 30.30 3.53
N HIS A 119 5.31 29.33 4.30
CA HIS A 119 4.96 29.45 5.71
C HIS A 119 5.79 28.54 6.63
N THR A 120 6.75 27.76 6.12
CA THR A 120 7.49 26.79 6.94
C THR A 120 8.49 27.45 7.88
N GLU A 121 9.00 28.63 7.56
CA GLU A 121 9.97 29.36 8.38
C GLU A 121 9.33 30.40 9.29
N ALA A 122 9.72 30.38 10.57
CA ALA A 122 9.40 31.44 11.51
C ALA A 122 10.15 32.73 11.12
N GLY A 123 9.43 33.83 10.91
CA GLY A 123 10.06 35.14 10.62
C GLY A 123 9.06 36.26 10.44
N ASP A 124 9.57 37.48 10.24
CA ASP A 124 8.80 38.74 10.14
C ASP A 124 7.68 38.68 9.07
N HIS A 125 7.82 37.82 8.07
CA HIS A 125 6.83 37.62 6.99
C HIS A 125 5.56 36.90 7.45
N ASN A 126 5.63 36.15 8.57
CA ASN A 126 4.51 35.45 9.20
C ASN A 126 4.10 36.07 10.55
N GLU A 127 4.74 37.17 10.97
CA GLU A 127 4.43 37.84 12.24
C GLU A 127 3.01 38.43 12.24
N GLY A 128 2.18 38.02 13.20
CA GLY A 128 0.79 38.46 13.32
C GLY A 128 -0.21 37.73 12.40
N ASN A 129 0.22 36.64 11.73
CA ASN A 129 -0.70 35.77 11.00
C ASN A 129 -1.34 34.73 11.94
N ASP A 130 -2.61 34.94 12.30
CA ASP A 130 -3.38 34.04 13.19
C ASP A 130 -3.62 32.64 12.57
N GLU A 131 -3.37 32.45 11.27
CA GLU A 131 -3.51 31.16 10.59
C GLU A 131 -2.27 30.28 10.74
N VAL A 132 -1.15 30.84 11.19
CA VAL A 132 0.13 30.15 11.33
C VAL A 132 0.45 29.95 12.81
N ARG A 133 0.91 28.75 13.18
CA ARG A 133 1.41 28.46 14.53
C ARG A 133 2.70 27.68 14.46
N TYR A 134 3.74 28.22 15.09
CA TYR A 134 5.00 27.53 15.30
C TYR A 134 5.11 26.97 16.73
N GLY A 135 5.94 25.95 16.90
CA GLY A 135 6.28 25.42 18.21
C GLY A 135 7.12 24.14 18.14
N MET A 136 7.32 23.52 19.29
CA MET A 136 8.06 22.26 19.40
C MET A 136 7.28 21.11 18.74
N LEU A 137 7.95 20.34 17.88
CA LEU A 137 7.40 19.07 17.39
C LEU A 137 7.41 18.04 18.55
N PRO A 138 6.27 17.44 18.91
CA PRO A 138 6.18 16.51 20.05
C PRO A 138 7.04 15.24 19.91
N ASP A 139 7.30 14.84 18.68
CA ASP A 139 8.01 13.62 18.27
C ASP A 139 9.12 13.95 17.26
N PHE A 140 9.81 15.09 17.46
CA PHE A 140 10.94 15.49 16.64
C PHE A 140 12.02 14.39 16.60
N ASP A 141 12.41 14.01 15.39
CA ASP A 141 13.49 13.09 15.12
C ASP A 141 14.50 13.77 14.18
N PRO A 142 15.71 14.10 14.65
CA PRO A 142 16.73 14.78 13.84
C PRO A 142 17.22 13.94 12.65
N GLU A 143 16.94 12.63 12.60
CA GLU A 143 17.30 11.80 11.43
C GLU A 143 16.29 11.95 10.28
N THR A 144 15.04 12.32 10.57
CA THR A 144 13.95 12.35 9.57
C THR A 144 13.34 13.73 9.38
N ASP A 145 13.40 14.59 10.40
CA ASP A 145 12.90 15.96 10.34
C ASP A 145 14.03 16.88 9.88
N GLU A 146 14.04 17.20 8.59
CA GLU A 146 14.99 18.15 8.00
C GLU A 146 14.74 19.56 8.55
N ASP A 147 15.36 19.91 9.69
CA ASP A 147 15.58 21.28 10.15
C ASP A 147 16.51 21.30 11.38
N GLU A 148 17.82 21.47 11.18
CA GLU A 148 18.81 21.53 12.27
C GLU A 148 18.94 22.92 12.91
N GLU A 149 18.44 23.98 12.27
CA GLU A 149 18.74 25.38 12.65
C GLU A 149 17.62 26.09 13.43
N SER A 150 16.36 25.64 13.33
CA SER A 150 15.23 26.28 14.02
C SER A 150 14.70 25.41 15.16
N HIS A 151 14.50 26.02 16.34
CA HIS A 151 13.90 25.33 17.49
C HIS A 151 12.37 25.27 17.45
N GLU A 152 11.75 25.95 16.48
CA GLU A 152 10.30 26.05 16.32
C GLU A 152 9.90 25.65 14.91
N HIS A 153 9.02 24.65 14.80
CA HIS A 153 8.54 24.15 13.52
C HIS A 153 7.09 24.58 13.30
N LEU A 154 6.70 24.62 12.03
CA LEU A 154 5.31 24.84 11.64
C LEU A 154 4.42 23.71 12.17
N LEU A 155 3.45 24.05 13.04
CA LEU A 155 2.47 23.13 13.62
C LEU A 155 1.09 23.28 12.97
N ARG A 156 0.78 24.46 12.44
CA ARG A 156 -0.52 24.79 11.84
C ARG A 156 -0.32 25.88 10.78
N CYS A 157 -1.06 25.79 9.67
CA CYS A 157 -1.07 26.79 8.61
C CYS A 157 -2.38 26.76 7.82
N CYS A 158 -2.79 27.88 7.21
CA CYS A 158 -3.94 27.96 6.30
C CYS A 158 -5.20 27.26 6.85
N GLY A 159 -5.46 27.43 8.16
CA GLY A 159 -6.59 26.83 8.85
C GLY A 159 -6.43 25.36 9.27
N GLY A 160 -5.47 24.62 8.71
CA GLY A 160 -5.21 23.20 8.96
C GLY A 160 -4.06 22.92 9.93
N GLU A 161 -4.18 21.84 10.69
CA GLU A 161 -3.10 21.32 11.53
C GLU A 161 -2.11 20.52 10.68
N ARG A 162 -0.80 20.62 10.99
CA ARG A 162 0.21 19.77 10.35
C ARG A 162 -0.15 18.30 10.59
N PRO A 163 -0.22 17.45 9.55
CA PRO A 163 -0.69 16.07 9.67
C PRO A 163 0.39 15.12 10.21
N ARG A 164 0.97 15.47 11.37
CA ARG A 164 2.03 14.73 12.05
C ARG A 164 1.53 13.36 12.55
N GLY A 165 2.36 12.33 12.42
CA GLY A 165 2.09 11.00 12.97
C GLY A 165 0.92 10.26 12.29
N LYS A 166 0.59 10.63 11.05
CA LYS A 166 -0.48 10.01 10.26
C LYS A 166 -0.04 8.79 9.47
N ALA A 167 1.27 8.59 9.34
CA ALA A 167 1.85 7.39 8.76
C ALA A 167 1.40 6.13 9.52
N VAL A 168 0.77 5.20 8.80
CA VAL A 168 0.24 3.95 9.37
C VAL A 168 0.59 2.75 8.50
N SER A 169 0.74 1.59 9.14
CA SER A 169 0.93 0.31 8.46
C SER A 169 0.15 -0.83 9.13
N LEU A 170 -0.15 -1.88 8.36
CA LEU A 170 -0.88 -3.06 8.78
C LEU A 170 -0.17 -4.33 8.30
N LEU A 171 0.30 -5.15 9.24
CA LEU A 171 0.83 -6.47 8.93
C LEU A 171 -0.31 -7.45 8.61
N VAL A 172 -0.32 -7.97 7.39
CA VAL A 172 -1.24 -9.02 6.94
C VAL A 172 -0.48 -10.33 6.79
N LYS A 173 -0.98 -11.39 7.42
CA LYS A 173 -0.41 -12.74 7.35
C LYS A 173 -1.33 -13.70 6.62
N ALA A 174 -0.74 -14.64 5.90
CA ALA A 174 -1.46 -15.77 5.32
C ALA A 174 -2.17 -16.57 6.41
N THR A 175 -3.40 -16.99 6.13
CA THR A 175 -4.11 -17.97 6.98
C THR A 175 -3.77 -19.41 6.64
N GLY A 176 -3.22 -19.64 5.43
CA GLY A 176 -2.82 -20.95 4.91
C GLY A 176 -1.37 -20.97 4.40
N GLU A 177 -1.15 -21.67 3.29
CA GLU A 177 0.19 -21.86 2.70
C GLU A 177 0.81 -20.56 2.21
N PHE A 178 0.02 -19.68 1.60
CA PHE A 178 0.43 -18.38 1.07
C PHE A 178 -0.67 -17.34 1.32
N LEU A 179 -0.30 -16.07 1.22
CA LEU A 179 -1.21 -14.96 1.39
C LEU A 179 -2.18 -14.89 0.20
N THR A 180 -3.45 -15.15 0.48
CA THR A 180 -4.51 -15.09 -0.52
C THR A 180 -5.04 -13.67 -0.70
N ILE A 181 -5.72 -13.43 -1.81
CA ILE A 181 -6.48 -12.18 -2.01
C ILE A 181 -7.50 -11.99 -0.88
N HIS A 182 -8.18 -13.05 -0.43
CA HIS A 182 -9.16 -12.94 0.63
C HIS A 182 -8.58 -12.55 1.99
N ASP A 183 -7.44 -13.14 2.38
CA ASP A 183 -6.72 -12.77 3.60
C ASP A 183 -6.41 -11.27 3.59
N TYR A 184 -5.90 -10.78 2.45
CA TYR A 184 -5.55 -9.38 2.26
C TYR A 184 -6.75 -8.45 2.37
N VAL A 185 -7.78 -8.63 1.53
CA VAL A 185 -8.90 -7.68 1.50
C VAL A 185 -9.74 -7.72 2.77
N SER A 186 -9.78 -8.86 3.47
CA SER A 186 -10.52 -9.01 4.74
C SER A 186 -9.84 -8.28 5.90
N ALA A 187 -8.51 -8.19 5.90
CA ALA A 187 -7.77 -7.40 6.87
C ALA A 187 -7.73 -5.91 6.51
N VAL A 188 -7.43 -5.60 5.24
CA VAL A 188 -7.14 -4.24 4.77
C VAL A 188 -8.41 -3.41 4.62
N HIS A 189 -9.54 -3.97 4.16
CA HIS A 189 -10.77 -3.19 3.97
C HIS A 189 -11.31 -2.51 5.23
N PRO A 190 -11.58 -3.22 6.34
CA PRO A 190 -12.06 -2.57 7.56
C PRO A 190 -11.02 -1.61 8.15
N TRP A 191 -9.72 -1.89 7.98
CA TRP A 191 -8.65 -0.98 8.38
C TRP A 191 -8.69 0.33 7.60
N LEU A 192 -8.74 0.28 6.26
CA LEU A 192 -8.88 1.49 5.44
C LEU A 192 -10.18 2.25 5.75
N MET A 193 -11.28 1.56 6.04
CA MET A 193 -12.53 2.19 6.44
C MET A 193 -12.38 2.97 7.76
N SER A 194 -11.55 2.47 8.69
CA SER A 194 -11.24 3.19 9.95
C SER A 194 -10.38 4.44 9.73
N LEU A 195 -9.68 4.54 8.60
CA LEU A 195 -8.84 5.67 8.22
C LEU A 195 -9.56 6.68 7.31
N ARG A 196 -10.86 6.51 7.06
CA ARG A 196 -11.59 7.26 6.02
C ARG A 196 -11.49 8.78 6.18
N GLU A 197 -11.57 9.30 7.40
CA GLU A 197 -11.50 10.75 7.64
C GLU A 197 -10.11 11.32 7.32
N ASP A 198 -9.04 10.61 7.67
CA ASP A 198 -7.67 11.00 7.32
C ASP A 198 -7.43 10.88 5.81
N LEU A 199 -7.97 9.84 5.17
CA LEU A 199 -7.90 9.65 3.71
C LEU A 199 -8.59 10.78 2.94
N LEU A 200 -9.74 11.26 3.41
CA LEU A 200 -10.45 12.38 2.78
C LEU A 200 -9.66 13.69 2.90
N GLN A 201 -8.94 13.90 4.00
CA GLN A 201 -8.09 15.07 4.18
C GLN A 201 -6.83 14.99 3.33
N ALA A 202 -6.14 13.84 3.34
CA ALA A 202 -4.91 13.63 2.58
C ALA A 202 -5.11 13.65 1.06
N ALA A 203 -6.29 13.26 0.58
CA ALA A 203 -6.64 13.30 -0.84
C ALA A 203 -7.36 14.59 -1.27
N GLY A 204 -7.57 15.54 -0.34
CA GLY A 204 -8.20 16.82 -0.61
C GLY A 204 -7.26 17.84 -1.25
N ASP A 205 -7.67 19.11 -1.20
CA ASP A 205 -6.79 20.23 -1.53
C ASP A 205 -5.83 20.48 -0.36
N LEU A 206 -4.57 20.08 -0.54
CA LEU A 206 -3.55 20.26 0.47
C LEU A 206 -3.08 21.71 0.59
N LEU A 207 -3.28 22.57 -0.41
CA LEU A 207 -2.88 23.97 -0.33
C LEU A 207 -3.84 24.77 0.56
N ASP A 208 -5.14 24.54 0.37
CA ASP A 208 -6.20 25.23 1.12
C ASP A 208 -6.70 24.43 2.34
N ASN A 209 -6.10 23.26 2.62
CA ASN A 209 -6.54 22.30 3.65
C ASN A 209 -8.03 21.89 3.53
N ILE A 210 -8.52 21.76 2.29
CA ILE A 210 -9.93 21.42 2.04
C ILE A 210 -10.04 19.90 1.81
N PRO A 211 -10.64 19.14 2.73
CA PRO A 211 -10.83 17.71 2.53
C PRO A 211 -11.81 17.43 1.38
N LEU A 212 -11.70 16.24 0.80
CA LEU A 212 -12.74 15.73 -0.09
C LEU A 212 -14.11 15.65 0.63
N PRO A 213 -15.23 15.77 -0.11
CA PRO A 213 -16.56 15.60 0.46
C PRO A 213 -16.72 14.26 1.19
N SER A 214 -17.46 14.25 2.30
CA SER A 214 -17.64 13.03 3.12
C SER A 214 -18.26 11.84 2.35
N ASP A 215 -19.07 12.14 1.34
CA ASP A 215 -19.72 11.20 0.43
C ASP A 215 -18.93 10.94 -0.86
N ALA A 216 -17.67 11.41 -0.94
CA ALA A 216 -16.79 11.12 -2.05
C ALA A 216 -16.60 9.60 -2.20
N LYS A 217 -16.73 9.15 -3.44
CA LYS A 217 -16.54 7.75 -3.81
C LYS A 217 -15.07 7.47 -3.99
N LEU A 218 -14.52 6.77 -3.01
CA LEU A 218 -13.12 6.39 -2.98
C LEU A 218 -12.93 4.97 -3.52
N MET A 219 -11.91 4.80 -4.35
CA MET A 219 -11.44 3.52 -4.87
C MET A 219 -10.07 3.19 -4.30
N VAL A 220 -9.85 1.91 -4.01
CA VAL A 220 -8.56 1.38 -3.60
C VAL A 220 -7.80 0.95 -4.85
N ASN A 221 -6.58 1.46 -4.99
CA ASN A 221 -5.59 1.02 -5.95
C ASN A 221 -4.39 0.46 -5.18
N PHE A 222 -4.02 -0.79 -5.41
CA PHE A 222 -2.94 -1.41 -4.64
C PHE A 222 -1.80 -1.81 -5.58
N LEU A 223 -0.58 -1.48 -5.18
CA LEU A 223 0.66 -1.73 -5.90
C LEU A 223 1.65 -2.38 -4.92
N GLY A 224 1.62 -3.71 -4.87
CA GLY A 224 2.48 -4.47 -3.96
C GLY A 224 2.07 -4.26 -2.50
N ASN A 225 2.96 -3.70 -1.68
CA ASN A 225 2.71 -3.36 -0.28
C ASN A 225 2.12 -1.95 -0.08
N HIS A 226 2.06 -1.13 -1.13
CA HIS A 226 1.51 0.23 -1.05
C HIS A 226 0.07 0.26 -1.53
N VAL A 227 -0.78 0.99 -0.80
CA VAL A 227 -2.17 1.24 -1.16
C VAL A 227 -2.38 2.73 -1.37
N TRP A 228 -3.02 3.06 -2.48
CA TRP A 228 -3.52 4.38 -2.81
C TRP A 228 -5.05 4.36 -2.74
N VAL A 229 -5.63 5.29 -2.00
CA VAL A 229 -7.09 5.50 -1.98
C VAL A 229 -7.44 6.82 -2.65
N ILE A 230 -8.02 6.76 -3.85
CA ILE A 230 -8.24 7.93 -4.71
C ILE A 230 -9.69 8.02 -5.15
N GLU A 231 -10.11 9.18 -5.65
CA GLU A 231 -11.48 9.34 -6.17
C GLU A 231 -11.75 8.40 -7.35
N GLU A 232 -13.02 8.00 -7.51
CA GLU A 232 -13.43 7.05 -8.54
C GLU A 232 -13.03 7.48 -9.96
N TRP A 233 -13.13 8.77 -10.27
CA TRP A 233 -12.80 9.28 -11.60
C TRP A 233 -11.30 9.16 -11.90
N GLU A 234 -10.44 9.43 -10.91
CA GLU A 234 -8.98 9.27 -11.02
C GLU A 234 -8.60 7.81 -11.19
N TRP A 235 -9.21 6.94 -10.38
CA TRP A 235 -9.00 5.51 -10.47
C TRP A 235 -9.34 4.97 -11.85
N ARG A 236 -10.49 5.37 -12.42
CA ARG A 236 -10.90 4.97 -13.78
C ARG A 236 -9.93 5.46 -14.85
N LYS A 237 -9.38 6.67 -14.68
CA LYS A 237 -8.36 7.23 -15.58
C LYS A 237 -7.03 6.46 -15.51
N MET A 238 -6.58 6.11 -14.30
CA MET A 238 -5.33 5.37 -14.06
C MET A 238 -5.43 3.91 -14.47
N ASN A 239 -6.55 3.26 -14.19
CA ASN A 239 -6.77 1.83 -14.46
C ASN A 239 -7.37 1.57 -15.84
N GLY A 240 -7.74 2.60 -16.59
CA GLY A 240 -8.07 2.48 -18.00
C GLY A 240 -6.86 2.07 -18.85
N LYS A 241 -7.10 1.54 -20.04
CA LYS A 241 -6.05 1.03 -20.94
C LYS A 241 -4.90 2.03 -21.19
N GLU A 242 -5.20 3.31 -21.35
CA GLU A 242 -4.19 4.36 -21.53
C GLU A 242 -3.44 4.70 -20.24
N GLY A 243 -4.13 4.68 -19.09
CA GLY A 243 -3.52 4.89 -17.78
C GLY A 243 -2.54 3.78 -17.43
N HIS A 244 -2.91 2.52 -17.70
CA HIS A 244 -2.05 1.36 -17.51
C HIS A 244 -0.77 1.45 -18.36
N LEU A 245 -0.88 1.91 -19.61
CA LEU A 245 0.30 2.15 -20.48
C LEU A 245 1.19 3.29 -20.00
N ARG A 246 0.66 4.28 -19.27
CA ARG A 246 1.44 5.37 -18.67
C ARG A 246 2.11 4.93 -17.37
N LEU A 247 1.39 4.25 -16.49
CA LEU A 247 1.94 3.67 -15.26
C LEU A 247 3.07 2.70 -15.55
N ALA A 248 2.92 1.83 -16.55
CA ALA A 248 3.99 0.92 -16.98
C ALA A 248 5.26 1.68 -17.41
N LYS A 249 5.13 2.85 -18.05
CA LYS A 249 6.27 3.70 -18.43
C LYS A 249 6.90 4.41 -17.24
N VAL A 250 6.09 4.88 -16.29
CA VAL A 250 6.58 5.54 -15.06
C VAL A 250 7.29 4.54 -14.17
N LEU A 251 6.74 3.34 -13.97
CA LEU A 251 7.38 2.27 -13.21
C LEU A 251 8.67 1.78 -13.90
N ASP A 252 8.69 1.68 -15.24
CA ASP A 252 9.92 1.36 -15.99
C ASP A 252 10.98 2.47 -15.84
N TYR A 253 10.58 3.74 -15.88
CA TYR A 253 11.47 4.88 -15.63
C TYR A 253 12.00 4.90 -14.19
N LYS A 254 11.14 4.69 -13.20
CA LYS A 254 11.50 4.68 -11.78
C LYS A 254 12.33 3.46 -11.36
N SER A 255 12.07 2.29 -11.96
CA SER A 255 12.93 1.12 -11.77
C SER A 255 14.37 1.34 -12.27
N LYS A 256 14.55 2.28 -13.21
CA LYS A 256 15.86 2.70 -13.71
C LYS A 256 16.48 3.84 -12.90
N SER A 257 15.72 4.58 -12.09
CA SER A 257 16.22 5.70 -11.29
C SER A 257 16.73 5.33 -9.89
N ASN A 258 16.56 4.08 -9.43
CA ASN A 258 17.08 3.59 -8.14
C ASN A 258 16.63 4.43 -6.92
N GLU A 259 15.47 5.07 -6.98
CA GLU A 259 14.87 5.73 -5.83
C GLU A 259 14.34 4.65 -4.86
N ASN A 260 15.12 4.40 -3.82
CA ASN A 260 14.73 3.53 -2.72
C ASN A 260 13.62 4.21 -1.92
N PHE A 261 12.40 3.66 -1.97
CA PHE A 261 11.39 3.98 -0.98
C PHE A 261 11.74 3.24 0.32
N TYR A 262 12.08 4.01 1.34
CA TYR A 262 12.28 3.53 2.70
C TYR A 262 10.94 3.06 3.28
N CYS A 263 11.00 1.93 4.00
CA CYS A 263 10.12 1.68 5.15
C CYS A 263 11.00 1.78 6.38
#